data_AF-A0AAJ6NGB9-F1
#
_entry.id   AF-A0AAJ6NGB9-F1
#
_cell.length_a   1.000
_cell.length_b   1.000
_cell.length_c   1.000
_cell.angle_alpha   90.00
_cell.angle_beta   90.00
_cell.angle_gamma   90.00
#
_symmetry.space_group_name_H-M   'P 1'
#
loop_
_entity.id
_entity.type
_entity.pdbx_description
1 polymer ?
#
loop_
_entity_poly.entity_id
_entity_poly.type
_entity_poly.pdbx_seq_one_letter_code
_entity_poly.pdbx_strand_id
1 'polypeptide(L)'
;MSTKRYVARELLEQHTKQKKQEKLEQRRLALEQQAKEKRQTKIHTIFLIIVFVLPLFLFPAYPRNQWQYEVYRYITEQMLITVGTKGPLPFFTILSSIYCTVLAFVLGCYMCLLFIQKVGVNKAFQEKIYRKFFQAEFEASKRHPWLEKPLIKKTIVSGIFLFCFIMGMSHFLLENICFQDGSRRGALIQLGYNYRIGVLFWESTFSVFTIFPFFYFGFLFIYLFNYFFRGLGTGKIIIPQKRSKKRNQKRSHKRPQTPS
;
A
#
# COMPACT_ATOMS: atom_id res chain seq x y z
N MET A 1 -57.34 -40.87 3.42
CA MET A 1 -56.05 -40.24 3.01
C MET A 1 -55.31 -39.86 4.29
N SER A 2 -54.05 -40.28 4.43
CA SER A 2 -53.39 -40.58 5.71
C SER A 2 -52.94 -39.37 6.54
N THR A 3 -53.43 -39.27 7.77
CA THR A 3 -53.05 -38.34 8.86
C THR A 3 -51.54 -38.23 9.05
N LYS A 4 -50.78 -39.30 8.75
CA LYS A 4 -49.32 -39.32 8.81
C LYS A 4 -48.65 -38.35 7.83
N ARG A 5 -49.24 -38.11 6.65
CA ARG A 5 -48.71 -37.15 5.67
C ARG A 5 -48.91 -35.70 6.12
N TYR A 6 -49.98 -35.42 6.85
CA TYR A 6 -50.26 -34.09 7.38
C TYR A 6 -49.27 -33.73 8.50
N VAL A 7 -49.10 -34.63 9.46
CA VAL A 7 -48.13 -34.48 10.56
C VAL A 7 -46.70 -34.35 10.05
N ALA A 8 -46.31 -35.15 9.04
CA ALA A 8 -44.99 -35.02 8.41
C ALA A 8 -44.77 -33.66 7.74
N ARG A 9 -45.82 -33.03 7.21
CA ARG A 9 -45.75 -31.71 6.57
C ARG A 9 -45.60 -30.60 7.60
N GLU A 10 -46.35 -30.66 8.70
CA GLU A 10 -46.23 -29.72 9.82
C GLU A 10 -44.85 -29.77 10.47
N LEU A 11 -44.32 -30.98 10.72
CA LEU A 11 -42.97 -31.14 11.28
C LEU A 11 -41.90 -30.54 10.36
N LEU A 12 -42.04 -30.72 9.04
CA LEU A 12 -41.09 -30.20 8.05
C LEU A 12 -41.17 -28.67 7.92
N GLU A 13 -42.38 -28.09 8.06
CA GLU A 13 -42.58 -26.64 8.14
C GLU A 13 -42.01 -26.03 9.43
N GLN A 14 -42.16 -26.70 10.58
CA GLN A 14 -41.54 -26.26 11.83
C GLN A 14 -40.01 -26.30 11.75
N HIS A 15 -39.44 -27.39 11.20
CA HIS A 15 -37.99 -27.53 11.04
C HIS A 15 -37.41 -26.49 10.07
N THR A 16 -38.14 -26.16 8.99
CA THR A 16 -37.71 -25.12 8.04
C THR A 16 -37.83 -23.71 8.64
N LYS A 17 -38.84 -23.43 9.46
CA LYS A 17 -38.96 -22.17 10.21
C LYS A 17 -37.83 -22.00 11.23
N GLN A 18 -37.53 -23.04 12.02
CA GLN A 18 -36.41 -23.04 12.96
C GLN A 18 -35.07 -22.82 12.25
N LYS A 19 -34.79 -23.58 11.18
CA LYS A 19 -33.55 -23.42 10.40
C LYS A 19 -33.41 -22.03 9.77
N LYS A 20 -34.53 -21.39 9.42
CA LYS A 20 -34.55 -20.02 8.89
C LYS A 20 -34.27 -18.99 10.00
N GLN A 21 -34.76 -19.21 11.21
CA GLN A 21 -34.48 -18.37 12.38
C GLN A 21 -33.01 -18.48 12.82
N GLU A 22 -32.46 -19.69 12.95
CA GLU A 22 -31.05 -19.92 13.27
C GLU A 22 -30.12 -19.21 12.27
N LYS A 23 -30.41 -19.31 10.97
CA LYS A 23 -29.63 -18.62 9.93
C LYS A 23 -29.71 -17.10 10.04
N LEU A 24 -30.82 -16.57 10.54
CA LEU A 24 -31.03 -15.14 10.74
C LEU A 24 -30.29 -14.64 11.99
N GLU A 25 -30.28 -15.41 13.06
CA GLU A 25 -29.52 -15.16 14.28
C GLU A 25 -28.01 -15.24 14.04
N GLN A 26 -27.53 -16.27 13.33
CA GLN A 26 -26.13 -16.36 12.92
C GLN A 26 -25.68 -15.15 12.09
N ARG A 27 -26.55 -14.66 11.20
CA ARG A 27 -26.29 -13.44 10.43
C ARG A 27 -26.25 -12.19 11.31
N ARG A 28 -27.16 -12.06 12.29
CA ARG A 28 -27.15 -10.95 13.25
C ARG A 28 -25.87 -10.96 14.10
N LEU A 29 -25.50 -12.12 14.64
CA LEU A 29 -24.27 -12.29 15.42
C LEU A 29 -23.02 -11.97 14.60
N ALA A 30 -22.95 -12.43 13.36
CA ALA A 30 -21.84 -12.11 12.45
C ALA A 30 -21.77 -10.60 12.13
N LEU A 31 -22.92 -9.94 11.93
CA LEU A 31 -22.98 -8.49 11.70
C LEU A 31 -22.57 -7.70 12.96
N GLU A 32 -22.97 -8.14 14.15
CA GLU A 32 -22.57 -7.54 15.42
C GLU A 32 -21.07 -7.69 15.67
N GLN A 33 -20.50 -8.88 15.42
CA GLN A 33 -19.06 -9.11 15.50
C GLN A 33 -18.31 -8.21 14.52
N GLN A 34 -18.76 -8.13 13.27
CA GLN A 34 -18.15 -7.26 12.27
C GLN A 34 -18.25 -5.77 12.64
N ALA A 35 -19.35 -5.34 13.26
CA ALA A 35 -19.51 -3.98 13.75
C ALA A 35 -18.57 -3.67 14.94
N LYS A 36 -18.41 -4.63 15.87
CA LYS A 36 -17.46 -4.53 17.00
C LYS A 36 -16.02 -4.44 16.51
N GLU A 37 -15.60 -5.31 15.59
CA GLU A 37 -14.27 -5.28 14.97
C GLU A 37 -14.01 -3.96 14.23
N LYS A 38 -14.99 -3.45 13.46
CA LYS A 38 -14.88 -2.15 12.80
C LYS A 38 -14.72 -1.00 13.80
N ARG A 39 -15.46 -1.03 14.91
CA ARG A 39 -15.35 -0.02 15.98
C ARG A 39 -13.99 -0.08 16.67
N GLN A 40 -13.52 -1.29 16.99
CA GLN A 40 -12.20 -1.49 17.61
C GLN A 40 -11.07 -1.05 16.69
N THR A 41 -11.14 -1.40 15.40
CA THR A 41 -10.18 -0.93 14.39
C THR A 41 -10.16 0.60 14.31
N LYS A 42 -11.34 1.25 14.27
CA LYS A 42 -11.42 2.72 14.28
C LYS A 42 -10.75 3.34 15.51
N ILE A 43 -11.02 2.81 16.69
CA ILE A 43 -10.42 3.30 17.95
C ILE A 43 -8.89 3.13 17.91
N HIS A 44 -8.41 1.97 17.48
CA HIS A 44 -6.98 1.70 17.37
C HIS A 44 -6.31 2.64 16.36
N THR A 45 -6.93 2.89 15.21
CA THR A 45 -6.43 3.85 14.21
C THR A 45 -6.37 5.27 14.79
N ILE A 46 -7.40 5.73 15.50
CA ILE A 46 -7.40 7.07 16.13
C ILE A 46 -6.29 7.16 17.18
N PHE A 47 -6.14 6.14 18.01
CA PHE A 47 -5.07 6.07 19.01
C PHE A 47 -3.69 6.15 18.35
N LEU A 48 -3.46 5.39 17.27
CA LEU A 48 -2.20 5.45 16.51
C LEU A 48 -1.97 6.84 15.93
N ILE A 49 -2.99 7.50 15.39
CA ILE A 49 -2.87 8.88 14.89
C ILE A 49 -2.46 9.82 16.03
N ILE A 50 -3.09 9.74 17.19
CA ILE A 50 -2.75 10.61 18.33
C ILE A 50 -1.31 10.35 18.78
N VAL A 51 -0.94 9.09 19.01
CA VAL A 51 0.39 8.74 19.52
C VAL A 51 1.51 9.10 18.55
N PHE A 52 1.30 8.92 17.25
CA PHE A 52 2.36 9.11 16.27
C PHE A 52 2.36 10.47 15.56
N VAL A 53 1.22 11.15 15.47
CA VAL A 53 1.12 12.45 14.76
C VAL A 53 1.17 13.63 15.74
N LEU A 54 0.63 13.50 16.96
CA LEU A 54 0.65 14.60 17.94
C LEU A 54 2.07 15.03 18.35
N PRO A 55 3.05 14.11 18.56
CA PRO A 55 4.42 14.50 18.91
C PRO A 55 5.09 15.40 17.88
N LEU A 56 4.76 15.23 16.59
CA LEU A 56 5.31 16.05 15.50
C LEU A 56 4.95 17.54 15.63
N PHE A 57 3.80 17.85 16.22
CA PHE A 57 3.40 19.25 16.45
C PHE A 57 4.08 19.88 17.68
N LEU A 58 4.57 19.06 18.60
CA LEU A 58 5.18 19.50 19.85
C LEU A 58 6.68 19.80 19.72
N PHE A 59 7.31 19.42 18.59
CA PHE A 59 8.73 19.68 18.39
C PHE A 59 9.04 21.19 18.38
N PRO A 60 10.12 21.61 19.06
CA PRO A 60 10.50 23.00 19.12
C PRO A 60 11.14 23.45 17.80
N ALA A 61 10.90 24.70 17.43
CA ALA A 61 11.51 25.37 16.26
C ALA A 61 13.04 25.47 16.37
N TYR A 62 13.51 25.75 17.59
CA TYR A 62 14.89 26.02 17.96
C TYR A 62 15.23 25.27 19.25
N PRO A 63 16.50 24.87 19.46
CA PRO A 63 16.91 24.26 20.71
C PRO A 63 16.66 25.23 21.88
N ARG A 64 15.91 24.77 22.89
CA ARG A 64 15.60 25.57 24.10
C ARG A 64 16.48 25.21 25.29
N ASN A 65 16.98 23.98 25.31
CA ASN A 65 17.74 23.43 26.43
C ASN A 65 19.14 22.99 25.97
N GLN A 66 20.08 22.87 26.90
CA GLN A 66 21.48 22.57 26.61
C GLN A 66 21.68 21.25 25.83
N TRP A 67 20.99 20.18 26.22
CA TRP A 67 21.04 18.91 25.50
C TRP A 67 20.50 19.03 24.05
N GLN A 68 19.50 19.88 23.80
CA GLN A 68 18.97 20.10 22.44
C GLN A 68 19.98 20.81 21.56
N TYR A 69 20.71 21.77 22.16
CA TYR A 69 21.78 22.48 21.48
C TYR A 69 22.95 21.55 21.15
N GLU A 70 23.32 20.66 22.07
CA GLU A 70 24.36 19.66 21.83
C GLU A 70 23.99 18.69 20.70
N VAL A 71 22.75 18.20 20.67
CA VAL A 71 22.23 17.36 19.59
C VAL A 71 22.23 18.13 18.26
N TYR A 72 21.75 19.37 18.26
CA TYR A 72 21.77 20.22 17.06
C TYR A 72 23.19 20.39 16.54
N ARG A 73 24.12 20.77 17.42
CA ARG A 73 25.54 20.99 17.11
C ARG A 73 26.20 19.72 16.58
N TYR A 74 25.95 18.57 17.19
CA TYR A 74 26.47 17.29 16.74
C TYR A 74 26.01 16.97 15.31
N ILE A 75 24.74 17.17 15.00
CA ILE A 75 24.19 16.90 13.67
C ILE A 75 24.77 17.87 12.63
N THR A 76 24.88 19.16 12.95
CA THR A 76 25.36 20.17 12.00
C THR A 76 26.88 20.14 11.80
N GLU A 77 27.66 19.95 12.87
CA GLU A 77 29.12 20.06 12.84
C GLU A 77 29.82 18.71 12.60
N GLN A 78 29.32 17.61 13.20
CA GLN A 78 30.00 16.30 13.12
C GLN A 78 29.48 15.45 11.97
N MET A 79 28.16 15.46 11.71
CA MET A 79 27.61 14.74 10.56
C MET A 79 27.67 15.56 9.27
N LEU A 80 28.11 16.83 9.32
CA LEU A 80 28.12 17.77 8.19
C LEU A 80 26.74 17.91 7.51
N ILE A 81 25.66 17.58 8.22
CA ILE A 81 24.31 17.66 7.70
C ILE A 81 23.88 19.13 7.82
N THR A 82 24.06 19.89 6.75
CA THR A 82 23.56 21.27 6.62
C THR A 82 22.05 21.28 6.39
N VAL A 83 21.26 20.96 7.42
CA VAL A 83 19.80 21.11 7.38
C VAL A 83 19.44 22.53 7.81
N GLY A 84 18.99 23.34 6.86
CA GLY A 84 18.27 24.57 7.17
C GLY A 84 18.87 25.89 6.66
N THR A 85 19.34 25.96 5.41
CA THR A 85 19.30 27.25 4.68
C THR A 85 17.92 27.51 4.05
N LYS A 86 16.97 26.59 4.23
CA LYS A 86 15.72 26.51 3.44
C LYS A 86 14.50 27.16 4.11
N GLY A 87 14.59 27.52 5.38
CA GLY A 87 13.53 28.17 6.18
C GLY A 87 13.95 28.39 7.65
N PRO A 88 13.20 29.17 8.45
CA PRO A 88 13.58 29.61 9.80
C PRO A 88 13.46 28.51 10.88
N LEU A 89 13.36 27.23 10.51
CA LEU A 89 13.02 26.13 11.43
C LEU A 89 14.01 24.94 11.33
N PRO A 90 15.33 25.17 11.47
CA PRO A 90 16.34 24.14 11.22
C PRO A 90 16.23 22.95 12.18
N PHE A 91 16.12 23.21 13.49
CA PHE A 91 16.05 22.16 14.51
C PHE A 91 14.76 21.33 14.41
N PHE A 92 13.63 21.98 14.17
CA PHE A 92 12.35 21.31 13.94
C PHE A 92 12.41 20.39 12.71
N THR A 93 13.05 20.85 11.63
CA THR A 93 13.17 20.08 10.38
C THR A 93 13.99 18.81 10.61
N ILE A 94 15.12 18.90 11.31
CA ILE A 94 15.97 17.76 11.65
C ILE A 94 15.18 16.71 12.45
N LEU A 95 14.55 17.13 13.55
CA LEU A 95 13.80 16.22 14.41
C LEU A 95 12.63 15.58 13.67
N SER A 96 11.90 16.37 12.87
CA SER A 96 10.78 15.87 12.07
C SER A 96 11.24 14.87 11.01
N SER A 97 12.36 15.12 10.35
CA SER A 97 12.93 14.24 9.33
C SER A 97 13.33 12.88 9.90
N ILE A 98 14.08 12.88 11.02
CA ILE A 98 14.47 11.65 11.73
C ILE A 98 13.21 10.89 12.17
N TYR A 99 12.27 11.59 12.80
CA TYR A 99 11.06 10.97 13.32
C TYR A 99 10.20 10.37 12.21
N CYS A 100 9.92 11.12 11.13
CA CYS A 100 9.15 10.65 9.99
C CYS A 100 9.82 9.46 9.29
N THR A 101 11.15 9.46 9.20
CA THR A 101 11.92 8.35 8.62
C THR A 101 11.79 7.07 9.45
N VAL A 102 12.01 7.17 10.78
CA VAL A 102 11.85 6.03 11.70
C VAL A 102 10.41 5.51 11.69
N LEU A 103 9.43 6.42 11.71
CA LEU A 103 8.02 6.04 11.67
C LEU A 103 7.66 5.34 10.35
N ALA A 104 8.10 5.88 9.21
CA ALA A 104 7.88 5.26 7.91
C ALA A 104 8.54 3.87 7.81
N PHE A 105 9.72 3.70 8.41
CA PHE A 105 10.40 2.41 8.48
C PHE A 105 9.65 1.40 9.34
N VAL A 106 9.23 1.76 10.55
CA VAL A 106 8.45 0.89 11.44
C VAL A 106 7.11 0.51 10.80
N LEU A 107 6.40 1.47 10.22
CA LEU A 107 5.16 1.22 9.49
C LEU A 107 5.39 0.32 8.28
N GLY A 108 6.47 0.54 7.52
CA GLY A 108 6.86 -0.31 6.40
C GLY A 108 7.12 -1.75 6.85
N CYS A 109 7.87 -1.95 7.93
CA CYS A 109 8.13 -3.25 8.55
C CYS A 109 6.82 -3.92 9.01
N TYR A 110 5.98 -3.20 9.72
CA TYR A 110 4.69 -3.70 10.21
C TYR A 110 3.79 -4.16 9.06
N MET A 111 3.64 -3.33 8.02
CA MET A 111 2.86 -3.66 6.83
C MET A 111 3.45 -4.86 6.08
N CYS A 112 4.79 -4.96 6.04
CA CYS A 112 5.49 -6.09 5.44
C CYS A 112 5.19 -7.40 6.20
N LEU A 113 5.30 -7.37 7.53
CA LEU A 113 4.99 -8.52 8.39
C LEU A 113 3.53 -8.95 8.25
N LEU A 114 2.57 -8.03 8.30
CA LEU A 114 1.15 -8.33 8.08
C LEU A 114 0.92 -8.95 6.70
N PHE A 115 1.59 -8.43 5.67
CA PHE A 115 1.47 -8.97 4.31
C PHE A 115 2.01 -10.40 4.24
N ILE A 116 3.19 -10.66 4.80
CA ILE A 116 3.81 -11.99 4.85
C ILE A 116 2.94 -12.96 5.68
N GLN A 117 2.43 -12.55 6.84
CA GLN A 117 1.54 -13.39 7.65
C GLN A 117 0.24 -13.73 6.92
N LYS A 118 -0.34 -12.78 6.18
CA LYS A 118 -1.60 -12.99 5.46
C LYS A 118 -1.45 -13.83 4.20
N VAL A 119 -0.33 -13.72 3.49
CA VAL A 119 -0.13 -14.34 2.16
C VAL A 119 0.80 -15.56 2.23
N GLY A 120 1.65 -15.65 3.26
CA GLY A 120 2.79 -16.56 3.32
C GLY A 120 3.89 -16.15 2.33
N VAL A 121 4.95 -16.96 2.26
CA VAL A 121 6.05 -16.82 1.28
C VAL A 121 6.00 -17.96 0.25
N ASN A 122 4.81 -18.53 0.02
CA ASN A 122 4.62 -19.74 -0.80
C ASN A 122 4.14 -19.37 -2.23
N LYS A 123 3.58 -20.32 -2.98
CA LYS A 123 3.11 -20.08 -4.37
C LYS A 123 2.12 -18.91 -4.49
N ALA A 124 1.29 -18.69 -3.47
CA ALA A 124 0.36 -17.55 -3.41
C ALA A 124 1.08 -16.18 -3.38
N PHE A 125 2.22 -16.09 -2.70
CA PHE A 125 3.08 -14.90 -2.73
C PHE A 125 3.65 -14.68 -4.12
N GLN A 126 4.19 -15.73 -4.74
CA GLN A 126 4.76 -15.69 -6.09
C GLN A 126 3.74 -15.19 -7.11
N GLU A 127 2.52 -15.73 -7.09
CA GLU A 127 1.45 -15.31 -7.99
C GLU A 127 1.02 -13.87 -7.75
N LYS A 128 0.97 -13.42 -6.49
CA LYS A 128 0.57 -12.07 -6.12
C LYS A 128 1.61 -11.03 -6.52
N ILE A 129 2.90 -11.31 -6.28
CA ILE A 129 4.00 -10.46 -6.74
C ILE A 129 4.04 -10.46 -8.27
N TYR A 130 3.93 -11.63 -8.92
CA TYR A 130 3.90 -11.73 -10.38
C TYR A 130 2.75 -10.91 -10.99
N ARG A 131 1.54 -11.04 -10.47
CA ARG A 131 0.37 -10.28 -10.96
C ARG A 131 0.56 -8.77 -10.79
N LYS A 132 1.17 -8.34 -9.68
CA LYS A 132 1.36 -6.92 -9.36
C LYS A 132 2.50 -6.29 -10.17
N PHE A 133 3.63 -6.97 -10.30
CA PHE A 133 4.83 -6.47 -10.97
C PHE A 133 4.82 -6.69 -12.48
N PHE A 134 4.36 -7.85 -12.96
CA PHE A 134 4.50 -8.23 -14.38
C PHE A 134 3.18 -8.18 -15.15
N GLN A 135 2.02 -8.44 -14.53
CA GLN A 135 0.73 -8.41 -15.23
C GLN A 135 -0.11 -7.16 -15.00
N ALA A 136 0.23 -6.32 -14.01
CA ALA A 136 -0.42 -5.07 -13.60
C ALA A 136 -1.81 -4.88 -14.23
N GLU A 137 -2.82 -5.56 -13.68
CA GLU A 137 -4.20 -5.39 -14.14
C GLU A 137 -4.71 -4.06 -13.62
N PHE A 138 -4.53 -3.01 -14.41
CA PHE A 138 -5.11 -1.70 -14.11
C PHE A 138 -6.61 -1.79 -14.24
N GLU A 139 -7.34 -1.46 -13.17
CA GLU A 139 -8.80 -1.42 -13.24
C GLU A 139 -9.30 -0.36 -14.23
N ALA A 140 -8.53 0.72 -14.40
CA ALA A 140 -8.68 1.75 -15.44
C ALA A 140 -8.56 1.20 -16.87
N SER A 141 -7.97 0.02 -17.05
CA SER A 141 -7.85 -0.64 -18.34
C SER A 141 -9.20 -1.05 -18.93
N LYS A 142 -10.24 -1.20 -18.08
CA LYS A 142 -11.62 -1.38 -18.53
C LYS A 142 -12.14 -0.18 -19.34
N ARG A 143 -11.68 1.04 -19.01
CA ARG A 143 -12.03 2.29 -19.68
C ARG A 143 -11.06 2.65 -20.80
N HIS A 144 -9.79 2.27 -20.65
CA HIS A 144 -8.72 2.58 -21.60
C HIS A 144 -7.99 1.29 -22.04
N PRO A 145 -8.46 0.62 -23.11
CA PRO A 145 -7.89 -0.67 -23.56
C PRO A 145 -6.42 -0.60 -23.97
N TRP A 146 -5.93 0.59 -24.33
CA TRP A 146 -4.51 0.79 -24.67
C TRP A 146 -3.58 0.56 -23.48
N LEU A 147 -4.05 0.69 -22.22
CA LEU A 147 -3.29 0.31 -21.03
C LEU A 147 -3.02 -1.21 -20.95
N GLU A 148 -3.72 -2.06 -21.72
CA GLU A 148 -3.41 -3.50 -21.77
C GLU A 148 -2.21 -3.85 -22.63
N LYS A 149 -1.74 -2.93 -23.48
CA LYS A 149 -0.60 -3.21 -24.37
C LYS A 149 0.64 -3.54 -23.52
N PRO A 150 1.32 -4.67 -23.79
CA PRO A 150 2.39 -5.18 -22.94
C PRO A 150 3.57 -4.21 -22.81
N LEU A 151 3.88 -3.46 -23.87
CA LEU A 151 4.91 -2.41 -23.83
C LEU A 151 4.53 -1.29 -22.85
N ILE A 152 3.31 -0.76 -22.95
CA ILE A 152 2.83 0.35 -22.11
C ILE A 152 2.80 -0.06 -20.63
N LYS A 153 2.35 -1.27 -20.32
CA LYS A 153 2.40 -1.80 -18.94
C LYS A 153 3.81 -1.87 -18.40
N LYS A 154 4.74 -2.44 -19.17
CA LYS A 154 6.14 -2.56 -18.77
C LYS A 154 6.76 -1.17 -18.59
N THR A 155 6.47 -0.22 -19.46
CA THR A 155 6.94 1.17 -19.35
C THR A 155 6.37 1.88 -18.12
N ILE A 156 5.09 1.70 -17.79
CA ILE A 156 4.49 2.33 -16.58
C ILE A 156 5.10 1.74 -15.31
N VAL A 157 5.18 0.41 -15.20
CA VAL A 157 5.73 -0.23 -14.00
C VAL A 157 7.22 0.11 -13.85
N SER A 158 7.99 0.05 -14.95
CA SER A 158 9.40 0.45 -14.97
C SER A 158 9.59 1.94 -14.71
N GLY A 159 8.67 2.79 -15.19
CA GLY A 159 8.70 4.23 -14.96
C GLY A 159 8.43 4.61 -13.51
N ILE A 160 7.45 3.97 -12.86
CA ILE A 160 7.19 4.16 -11.42
C ILE A 160 8.41 3.69 -10.61
N PHE A 161 8.98 2.55 -11.00
CA PHE A 161 10.18 2.01 -10.38
C PHE A 161 11.38 2.94 -10.52
N LEU A 162 11.64 3.42 -11.74
CA LEU A 162 12.71 4.36 -12.03
C LEU A 162 12.49 5.69 -11.30
N PHE A 163 11.25 6.17 -11.23
CA PHE A 163 10.90 7.38 -10.47
C PHE A 163 11.19 7.21 -8.98
N CYS A 164 10.74 6.11 -8.36
CA CYS A 164 11.01 5.81 -6.96
C CYS A 164 12.52 5.65 -6.69
N PHE A 165 13.24 4.98 -7.61
CA PHE A 165 14.68 4.80 -7.52
C PHE A 165 15.43 6.12 -7.65
N ILE A 166 15.09 6.95 -8.65
CA ILE A 166 15.68 8.28 -8.82
C ILE A 166 15.37 9.15 -7.61
N MET A 167 14.13 9.16 -7.10
CA MET A 167 13.78 9.94 -5.91
C MET A 167 14.58 9.51 -4.67
N GLY A 168 14.74 8.21 -4.45
CA GLY A 168 15.58 7.67 -3.38
C GLY A 168 17.06 8.06 -3.57
N MET A 169 17.61 7.89 -4.78
CA MET A 169 18.99 8.28 -5.10
C MET A 169 19.19 9.80 -5.01
N SER A 170 18.21 10.61 -5.43
CA SER A 170 18.24 12.06 -5.34
C SER A 170 18.25 12.54 -3.89
N HIS A 171 17.61 11.84 -2.96
CA HIS A 171 17.71 12.15 -1.53
C HIS A 171 19.15 11.99 -1.01
N PHE A 172 19.91 11.01 -1.52
CA PHE A 172 21.30 10.76 -1.11
C PHE A 172 22.33 11.54 -1.93
N LEU A 173 22.08 11.80 -3.21
CA LEU A 173 23.03 12.46 -4.12
C LEU A 173 22.90 13.99 -4.11
N LEU A 174 21.74 14.52 -3.69
CA LEU A 174 21.49 15.96 -3.60
C LEU A 174 21.55 16.44 -2.15
N GLU A 175 22.60 16.04 -1.40
CA GLU A 175 22.90 16.54 -0.04
C GLU A 175 22.92 18.08 0.03
N ASN A 176 23.24 18.74 -1.09
CA ASN A 176 23.28 20.19 -1.24
C ASN A 176 22.27 20.69 -2.27
N ILE A 177 20.97 20.53 -2.03
CA ILE A 177 20.01 21.42 -2.71
C ILE A 177 20.08 22.78 -2.01
N CYS A 178 21.10 23.58 -2.35
CA CYS A 178 21.07 25.00 -2.07
C CYS A 178 19.89 25.57 -2.87
N PHE A 179 18.84 26.06 -2.20
CA PHE A 179 17.70 26.72 -2.86
C PHE A 179 18.01 28.18 -3.24
N GLN A 180 19.29 28.55 -3.33
CA GLN A 180 19.71 29.83 -3.92
C GLN A 180 19.62 29.71 -5.44
N ASP A 181 18.48 30.16 -5.96
CA ASP A 181 18.35 31.09 -7.09
C ASP A 181 17.16 30.75 -8.00
N GLY A 182 16.16 31.65 -7.98
CA GLY A 182 15.30 31.99 -9.12
C GLY A 182 14.36 30.94 -9.72
N SER A 183 14.42 29.67 -9.33
CA SER A 183 13.60 28.62 -9.93
C SER A 183 12.20 28.54 -9.31
N ARG A 184 11.16 28.77 -10.13
CA ARG A 184 9.74 28.64 -9.74
C ARG A 184 9.39 27.29 -9.09
N ARG A 185 10.15 26.22 -9.38
CA ARG A 185 9.96 24.88 -8.79
C ARG A 185 10.55 24.75 -7.38
N GLY A 186 11.63 25.45 -7.08
CA GLY A 186 12.22 25.52 -5.74
C GLY A 186 11.41 26.38 -4.77
N ALA A 187 10.72 27.41 -5.30
CA ALA A 187 9.94 28.35 -4.50
C ALA A 187 8.77 27.71 -3.72
N LEU A 188 8.09 26.70 -4.27
CA LEU A 188 7.00 26.00 -3.56
C LEU A 188 7.52 25.14 -2.40
N ILE A 189 8.67 24.50 -2.61
CA ILE A 189 9.32 23.71 -1.57
C ILE A 189 9.84 24.65 -0.48
N GLN A 190 10.52 25.73 -0.86
CA GLN A 190 10.98 26.78 0.03
C GLN A 190 9.84 27.41 0.85
N LEU A 191 8.70 27.73 0.20
CA LEU A 191 7.50 28.20 0.89
C LEU A 191 6.98 27.15 1.88
N GLY A 192 7.01 25.86 1.52
CA GLY A 192 6.67 24.77 2.43
C GLY A 192 7.57 24.73 3.67
N TYR A 193 8.88 24.87 3.51
CA TYR A 193 9.83 24.85 4.63
C TYR A 193 9.76 26.10 5.54
N ASN A 194 9.06 27.16 5.11
CA ASN A 194 8.79 28.33 5.97
C ASN A 194 7.73 28.05 7.06
N TYR A 195 6.88 27.03 6.88
CA TYR A 195 5.82 26.69 7.82
C TYR A 195 6.03 25.29 8.38
N ARG A 196 5.79 25.09 9.68
CA ARG A 196 5.88 23.76 10.33
C ARG A 196 5.09 22.69 9.59
N ILE A 197 3.87 23.02 9.15
CA ILE A 197 3.02 22.07 8.42
C ILE A 197 3.61 21.67 7.06
N GLY A 198 4.28 22.61 6.38
CA GLY A 198 4.92 22.32 5.10
C GLY A 198 6.19 21.49 5.29
N VAL A 199 6.97 21.74 6.34
CA VAL A 199 8.08 20.86 6.75
C VAL A 199 7.56 19.43 7.00
N LEU A 200 6.51 19.27 7.81
CA LEU A 200 5.93 17.94 8.07
C LEU A 200 5.44 17.26 6.79
N PHE A 201 4.78 18.00 5.89
CA PHE A 201 4.31 17.48 4.62
C PHE A 201 5.46 16.99 3.73
N TRP A 202 6.49 17.81 3.53
CA TRP A 202 7.63 17.47 2.69
C TRP A 202 8.46 16.34 3.28
N GLU A 203 8.82 16.42 4.57
CA GLU A 203 9.61 15.38 5.24
C GLU A 203 8.87 14.04 5.27
N SER A 204 7.56 14.03 5.50
CA SER A 204 6.76 12.79 5.43
C SER A 204 6.73 12.22 4.01
N THR A 205 6.57 13.09 3.01
CA THR A 205 6.54 12.69 1.60
C THR A 205 7.87 12.07 1.19
N PHE A 206 8.99 12.74 1.48
CA PHE A 206 10.33 12.22 1.20
C PHE A 206 10.59 10.92 1.96
N SER A 207 10.25 10.85 3.26
CA SER A 207 10.41 9.62 4.05
C SER A 207 9.69 8.42 3.42
N VAL A 208 8.45 8.60 2.97
CA VAL A 208 7.69 7.54 2.29
C VAL A 208 8.37 7.13 0.98
N PHE A 209 8.75 8.08 0.14
CA PHE A 209 9.39 7.78 -1.14
C PHE A 209 10.80 7.23 -1.01
N THR A 210 11.50 7.47 0.09
CA THR A 210 12.82 6.89 0.36
C THR A 210 12.68 5.47 0.93
N ILE A 211 11.75 5.26 1.87
CA ILE A 211 11.65 3.99 2.63
C ILE A 211 10.85 2.90 1.90
N PHE A 212 9.70 3.22 1.31
CA PHE A 212 8.83 2.21 0.69
C PHE A 212 9.47 1.47 -0.50
N PRO A 213 10.33 2.10 -1.32
CA PRO A 213 11.07 1.36 -2.34
C PRO A 213 11.87 0.20 -1.76
N PHE A 214 12.56 0.34 -0.63
CA PHE A 214 13.32 -0.77 -0.04
C PHE A 214 12.45 -1.99 0.26
N PHE A 215 11.24 -1.80 0.79
CA PHE A 215 10.30 -2.90 1.00
C PHE A 215 9.78 -3.49 -0.32
N TYR A 216 9.50 -2.63 -1.31
CA TYR A 216 9.09 -3.05 -2.65
C TYR A 216 10.15 -3.92 -3.33
N PHE A 217 11.42 -3.48 -3.28
CA PHE A 217 12.58 -4.23 -3.75
C PHE A 217 12.83 -5.49 -2.94
N GLY A 218 12.68 -5.44 -1.62
CA GLY A 218 12.78 -6.61 -0.75
C GLY A 218 11.80 -7.70 -1.14
N PHE A 219 10.54 -7.37 -1.46
CA PHE A 219 9.59 -8.35 -1.97
C PHE A 219 9.94 -8.89 -3.36
N LEU A 220 10.46 -8.05 -4.25
CA LEU A 220 10.95 -8.50 -5.54
C LEU A 220 12.16 -9.44 -5.38
N PHE A 221 13.06 -9.14 -4.45
CA PHE A 221 14.20 -9.99 -4.12
C PHE A 221 13.76 -11.33 -3.56
N ILE A 222 12.83 -11.35 -2.60
CA ILE A 222 12.21 -12.59 -2.08
C ILE A 222 11.53 -13.36 -3.21
N TYR A 223 10.88 -12.67 -4.15
CA TYR A 223 10.28 -13.31 -5.32
C TYR A 223 11.34 -14.01 -6.18
N LEU A 224 12.40 -13.31 -6.56
CA LEU A 224 13.50 -13.84 -7.37
C LEU A 224 14.23 -14.98 -6.66
N PHE A 225 14.54 -14.82 -5.38
CA PHE A 225 15.20 -15.85 -4.58
C PHE A 225 14.37 -17.15 -4.54
N ASN A 226 13.07 -17.04 -4.28
CA ASN A 226 12.17 -18.20 -4.35
C ASN A 226 12.06 -18.78 -5.77
N TYR A 227 12.08 -17.95 -6.81
CA TYR A 227 12.04 -18.41 -8.20
C TYR A 227 13.29 -19.22 -8.57
N PHE A 228 14.49 -18.71 -8.23
CA PHE A 228 15.76 -19.35 -8.56
C PHE A 228 16.11 -20.53 -7.65
N PHE A 229 15.97 -20.39 -6.32
CA PHE A 229 16.43 -21.40 -5.36
C PHE A 229 15.36 -22.44 -5.00
N ARG A 230 14.08 -22.06 -4.96
CA ARG A 230 12.96 -22.99 -4.67
C ARG A 230 12.46 -23.72 -5.93
N GLY A 231 12.84 -23.23 -7.11
CA GLY A 231 12.60 -23.87 -8.41
C GLY A 231 13.38 -25.17 -8.65
N LEU A 232 14.31 -25.55 -7.76
CA LEU A 232 15.06 -26.81 -7.83
C LEU A 232 14.37 -28.00 -7.12
N GLY A 233 13.30 -27.78 -6.34
CA GLY A 233 12.73 -28.84 -5.49
C GLY A 233 11.23 -29.12 -5.63
N THR A 234 10.39 -28.11 -5.87
CA THR A 234 8.93 -28.36 -5.97
C THR A 234 8.21 -27.29 -6.78
N GLY A 235 7.82 -27.69 -7.99
CA GLY A 235 6.70 -27.09 -8.72
C GLY A 235 7.08 -25.94 -9.65
N LYS A 236 7.26 -26.27 -10.94
CA LYS A 236 7.12 -25.35 -12.06
C LYS A 236 6.01 -24.33 -11.77
N ILE A 237 6.39 -23.06 -11.67
CA ILE A 237 5.41 -21.96 -11.69
C ILE A 237 4.87 -21.93 -13.12
N ILE A 238 3.78 -22.67 -13.34
CA ILE A 238 2.99 -22.55 -14.56
C ILE A 238 2.43 -21.14 -14.55
N ILE A 239 3.02 -20.26 -15.34
CA ILE A 239 2.45 -18.94 -15.65
C ILE A 239 1.02 -19.20 -16.11
N PRO A 240 -0.02 -18.70 -15.42
CA PRO A 240 -1.38 -18.90 -15.89
C PRO A 240 -1.49 -18.21 -17.25
N GLN A 241 -1.54 -19.02 -18.32
CA GLN A 241 -1.84 -18.56 -19.66
C GLN A 241 -3.16 -17.79 -19.58
N LYS A 242 -3.14 -16.53 -20.03
CA LYS A 242 -4.31 -15.65 -20.15
C LYS A 242 -5.46 -16.47 -20.74
N ARG A 243 -6.47 -16.83 -19.94
CA ARG A 243 -7.73 -17.32 -20.50
C ARG A 243 -8.32 -16.16 -21.27
N SER A 244 -8.18 -16.19 -22.61
CA SER A 244 -8.96 -15.32 -23.47
C SER A 244 -10.42 -15.54 -23.06
N LYS A 245 -11.11 -14.45 -22.68
CA LYS A 245 -12.56 -14.51 -22.51
C LYS A 245 -13.09 -15.04 -23.83
N LYS A 246 -13.59 -16.28 -23.85
CA LYS A 246 -14.39 -16.80 -24.97
C LYS A 246 -15.50 -15.78 -25.19
N ARG A 247 -15.33 -14.97 -26.22
CA ARG A 247 -16.38 -14.11 -26.75
C ARG A 247 -17.49 -15.09 -27.12
N ASN A 248 -18.62 -15.03 -26.43
CA ASN A 248 -19.82 -15.79 -26.78
C ASN A 248 -20.18 -15.45 -28.22
N GLN A 249 -19.68 -16.24 -29.16
CA GLN A 249 -20.07 -16.22 -30.54
C GLN A 249 -21.47 -16.83 -30.55
N LYS A 250 -22.49 -15.98 -30.39
CA LYS A 250 -23.86 -16.34 -30.74
C LYS A 250 -23.81 -16.80 -32.19
N ARG A 251 -23.80 -18.13 -32.41
CA ARG A 251 -24.13 -18.74 -33.69
C ARG A 251 -25.55 -18.28 -34.01
N SER A 252 -25.65 -17.29 -34.89
CA SER A 252 -26.89 -16.96 -35.57
C SER A 252 -27.25 -18.18 -36.42
N HIS A 253 -28.26 -18.92 -35.97
CA HIS A 253 -28.86 -20.01 -36.74
C HIS A 253 -29.62 -19.34 -37.91
N LYS A 254 -28.95 -19.14 -39.04
CA LYS A 254 -29.67 -18.88 -40.29
C LYS A 254 -30.41 -20.17 -40.65
N ARG A 255 -31.73 -20.08 -40.82
CA ARG A 255 -32.58 -21.14 -41.38
C ARG A 255 -32.06 -21.52 -42.77
N PRO A 256 -32.09 -22.81 -43.16
CA PRO A 256 -31.93 -23.18 -44.55
C PRO A 256 -33.15 -22.67 -45.34
N GLN A 257 -32.90 -21.94 -46.42
CA GLN A 257 -33.90 -21.73 -47.47
C GLN A 257 -33.99 -23.02 -48.28
N THR A 258 -35.18 -23.60 -48.35
CA THR A 258 -35.53 -24.68 -49.26
C THR A 258 -35.48 -24.17 -50.71
N PRO A 259 -34.93 -24.94 -51.66
CA PRO A 259 -34.97 -24.60 -53.07
C PRO A 259 -36.35 -24.92 -53.63
N SER A 260 -36.88 -23.99 -54.42
CA SER A 260 -37.99 -24.18 -55.37
C SER A 260 -37.66 -23.38 -56.61
#